data_AF-A0A7S2L7M9-F1
#
_entry.id   AF-A0A7S2L7M9-F1
#
_cell.length_a   1.000
_cell.length_b   1.000
_cell.length_c   1.000
_cell.angle_alpha   90.00
_cell.angle_beta   90.00
_cell.angle_gamma   90.00
#
_symmetry.space_group_name_H-M   'P 1'
#
loop_
_entity.id
_entity.type
_entity.pdbx_description
1 polymer ?
#
loop_
_entity_poly.entity_id
_entity_poly.type
_entity_poly.pdbx_seq_one_letter_code
_entity_poly.pdbx_strand_id
1 'polypeptide(L)'
;NARILQCVNYDIHRAISLQSDSSVAYGSEFKPVHILEPLLGHHPLWPAFRSILEHGAAYPLRSIDDDSRLQDIHDAIARGNHKSAILNSDLLKSMMSTEVKCGYALPIPIDIIHRIPHAAVAPLGLVFQDTIDEFG
;
A
#
# COMPACT_ATOMS: atom_id res chain seq x y z
N ASN A 1 7.08 0.98 -13.57
CA ASN A 1 7.15 1.60 -12.23
C ASN A 1 8.53 2.17 -11.91
N ALA A 2 9.62 1.38 -11.90
CA ALA A 2 10.96 1.93 -11.59
C ALA A 2 11.39 3.13 -12.45
N ARG A 3 11.17 3.10 -13.76
CA ARG A 3 11.45 4.25 -14.65
C ARG A 3 10.61 5.49 -14.33
N ILE A 4 9.34 5.30 -13.95
CA ILE A 4 8.44 6.39 -13.56
C ILE A 4 8.96 7.03 -12.28
N LEU A 5 9.29 6.20 -11.28
CA LEU A 5 9.86 6.67 -10.02
C LEU A 5 11.20 7.40 -10.25
N GLN A 6 12.07 6.88 -11.12
CA GLN A 6 13.31 7.57 -11.51
C GLN A 6 13.06 8.98 -12.05
N CYS A 7 12.06 9.18 -12.91
CA CYS A 7 11.71 10.50 -13.46
C CYS A 7 11.25 11.51 -12.39
N VAL A 8 10.81 11.05 -11.23
CA VAL A 8 10.36 11.89 -10.11
C VAL A 8 11.25 11.76 -8.87
N ASN A 9 12.52 11.38 -9.05
CA ASN A 9 13.49 11.22 -7.96
C ASN A 9 13.01 10.26 -6.85
N TYR A 10 12.32 9.20 -7.24
CA TYR A 10 11.76 8.15 -6.39
C TYR A 10 10.71 8.62 -5.38
N ASP A 11 10.21 9.85 -5.51
CA ASP A 11 9.09 10.37 -4.74
C ASP A 11 7.77 9.72 -5.22
N ILE A 12 7.26 8.81 -4.40
CA ILE A 12 6.02 8.07 -4.70
C ILE A 12 4.79 8.98 -4.68
N HIS A 13 4.75 9.99 -3.81
CA HIS A 13 3.62 10.93 -3.75
C HIS A 13 3.56 11.75 -5.03
N ARG A 14 4.72 12.23 -5.52
CA ARG A 14 4.82 12.92 -6.81
C ARG A 14 4.44 12.00 -7.98
N ALA A 15 4.86 10.73 -7.96
CA ALA A 15 4.47 9.77 -8.99
C ALA A 15 2.94 9.59 -9.07
N ILE A 16 2.28 9.46 -7.91
CA ILE A 16 0.82 9.32 -7.79
C ILE A 16 0.11 10.60 -8.25
N SER A 17 0.59 11.77 -7.81
CA SER A 17 -0.01 13.07 -8.16
C SER A 17 0.03 13.36 -9.66
N LEU A 18 1.05 12.89 -10.37
CA LEU A 18 1.14 13.01 -11.84
C LEU A 18 0.13 12.09 -12.58
N GLN A 19 -0.55 11.19 -11.87
CA GLN A 19 -1.56 10.28 -12.40
C GLN A 19 -2.87 10.39 -11.63
N SER A 20 -3.23 11.61 -11.21
CA SER A 20 -4.41 11.90 -10.38
C SER A 20 -5.75 11.52 -11.02
N ASP A 21 -5.79 11.30 -12.34
CA ASP A 21 -6.96 10.89 -13.12
C ASP A 21 -7.02 9.37 -13.37
N SER A 22 -6.13 8.60 -12.75
CA SER A 22 -6.05 7.14 -12.88
C SER A 22 -6.52 6.39 -11.63
N SER A 23 -6.59 5.06 -11.72
CA SER A 23 -6.89 4.19 -10.56
C SER A 23 -5.83 4.25 -9.46
N VAL A 24 -4.65 4.82 -9.71
CA VAL A 24 -3.56 4.93 -8.74
C VAL A 24 -3.72 6.15 -7.80
N ALA A 25 -4.58 7.11 -8.16
CA ALA A 25 -4.83 8.30 -7.37
C ALA A 25 -5.40 7.97 -5.98
N TYR A 26 -5.13 8.81 -4.99
CA TYR A 26 -5.73 8.66 -3.66
C TYR A 26 -7.26 8.71 -3.76
N GLY A 27 -7.92 7.79 -3.04
CA GLY A 27 -9.38 7.71 -3.00
C GLY A 27 -10.05 7.27 -4.31
N SER A 28 -9.31 6.83 -5.32
CA SER A 28 -9.83 6.41 -6.64
C SER A 28 -10.89 5.29 -6.57
N GLU A 29 -10.82 4.45 -5.52
CA GLU A 29 -11.77 3.37 -5.25
C GLU A 29 -13.13 3.88 -4.72
N PHE A 30 -13.23 5.15 -4.34
CA PHE A 30 -14.41 5.75 -3.72
C PHE A 30 -15.09 6.76 -4.65
N LYS A 31 -16.34 7.12 -4.30
CA LYS A 31 -17.00 8.26 -4.96
C LYS A 31 -16.29 9.57 -4.57
N PRO A 32 -16.32 10.60 -5.44
CA PRO A 32 -15.73 11.89 -5.13
C PRO A 32 -16.23 12.48 -3.81
N VAL A 33 -15.36 13.22 -3.11
CA VAL A 33 -15.65 13.82 -1.80
C VAL A 33 -16.95 14.64 -1.81
N HIS A 34 -17.20 15.42 -2.86
CA HIS A 34 -18.43 16.23 -2.96
C HIS A 34 -19.73 15.41 -3.03
N ILE A 35 -19.65 14.13 -3.39
CA ILE A 35 -20.79 13.18 -3.37
C ILE A 35 -20.91 12.51 -2.00
N LEU A 36 -19.78 12.22 -1.35
CA LEU A 36 -19.74 11.54 -0.05
C LEU A 36 -20.04 12.48 1.13
N GLU A 37 -19.58 13.72 1.07
CA GLU A 37 -19.68 14.71 2.15
C GLU A 37 -21.13 14.96 2.61
N PRO A 38 -22.13 15.10 1.72
CA PRO A 38 -23.52 15.25 2.16
C PRO A 38 -24.06 14.05 2.95
N LEU A 39 -23.51 12.85 2.73
CA LEU A 39 -23.95 11.62 3.39
C LEU A 39 -23.19 11.36 4.69
N LEU A 40 -21.88 11.60 4.68
CA LEU A 40 -20.96 11.19 5.74
C LEU A 40 -20.44 12.37 6.58
N GLY A 41 -20.71 13.61 6.16
CA GLY A 41 -20.09 14.83 6.71
C GLY A 41 -20.32 15.06 8.20
N HIS A 42 -21.42 14.54 8.75
CA HIS A 42 -21.73 14.63 10.18
C HIS A 42 -21.06 13.55 11.03
N HIS A 43 -20.38 12.58 10.41
CA HIS A 43 -19.68 11.54 11.14
C HIS A 43 -18.44 12.14 11.83
N PRO A 44 -18.17 11.84 13.13
CA PRO A 44 -17.02 12.41 13.85
C PRO A 44 -15.66 12.15 13.18
N LEU A 45 -15.55 11.04 12.44
CA LEU A 45 -14.33 10.67 11.70
C LEU A 45 -14.30 11.16 10.25
N TRP A 46 -15.32 11.88 9.77
CA TRP A 46 -15.35 12.40 8.40
C TRP A 46 -14.11 13.24 8.06
N PRO A 47 -13.63 14.17 8.91
CA PRO A 47 -12.42 14.94 8.59
C PRO A 47 -11.19 14.06 8.33
N ALA A 48 -11.01 13.01 9.14
CA ALA A 48 -9.92 12.06 8.96
C ALA A 48 -10.10 11.23 7.68
N PHE A 49 -11.32 10.73 7.43
CA PHE A 49 -11.61 9.93 6.25
C PHE A 49 -11.47 10.75 4.95
N ARG A 50 -11.97 11.98 4.93
CA ARG A 50 -11.78 12.92 3.83
C ARG A 50 -10.29 13.16 3.54
N SER A 51 -9.48 13.37 4.58
CA SER A 51 -8.03 13.52 4.42
C SER A 51 -7.39 12.30 3.77
N ILE A 52 -7.83 11.09 4.13
CA ILE A 52 -7.34 9.83 3.53
C ILE A 52 -7.70 9.76 2.05
N LEU A 53 -8.93 10.14 1.68
CA LEU A 53 -9.38 10.14 0.29
C LEU A 53 -8.60 11.14 -0.57
N GLU A 54 -8.29 12.32 -0.04
CA GLU A 54 -7.64 13.40 -0.81
C GLU A 54 -6.11 13.28 -0.81
N HIS A 55 -5.50 12.78 0.27
CA HIS A 55 -4.05 12.84 0.50
C HIS A 55 -3.39 11.49 0.84
N GLY A 56 -4.17 10.40 0.88
CA GLY A 56 -3.70 9.09 1.30
C GLY A 56 -3.68 8.88 2.81
N ALA A 57 -3.45 7.63 3.22
CA ALA A 57 -3.46 7.24 4.62
C ALA A 57 -2.14 7.56 5.32
N ALA A 58 -2.24 8.18 6.51
CA ALA A 58 -1.13 8.36 7.43
C ALA A 58 -1.35 7.50 8.67
N TYR A 59 -0.38 6.64 8.99
CA TYR A 59 -0.41 5.84 10.21
C TYR A 59 0.31 6.59 11.34
N PRO A 60 -0.19 6.54 12.59
CA PRO A 60 0.40 7.23 13.73
C PRO A 60 1.65 6.50 14.25
N LEU A 61 2.63 6.33 13.37
CA LEU A 61 3.90 5.67 13.66
C LEU A 61 4.92 6.70 14.12
N ARG A 62 5.82 6.28 15.01
CA ARG A 62 6.97 7.10 15.42
C ARG A 62 7.98 7.16 14.27
N SER A 63 8.45 8.36 13.94
CA SER A 63 9.55 8.54 12.99
C SER A 63 10.84 7.92 13.51
N ILE A 64 11.55 7.24 12.62
CA ILE A 64 12.91 6.72 12.83
C ILE A 64 13.88 7.49 11.95
N ASP A 65 15.16 7.48 12.32
CA ASP A 65 16.22 8.06 11.49
C ASP A 65 16.49 7.21 10.23
N ASP A 66 17.20 7.79 9.27
CA ASP A 66 17.44 7.14 7.98
C ASP A 66 18.32 5.90 8.08
N ASP A 67 19.30 5.86 8.99
CA ASP A 67 20.17 4.70 9.16
C ASP A 67 19.37 3.51 9.70
N SER A 68 18.57 3.74 10.75
CA SER A 68 17.63 2.75 11.30
C SER A 68 16.64 2.27 10.25
N ARG A 69 16.09 3.17 9.42
CA ARG A 69 15.14 2.84 8.36
C ARG A 69 15.78 1.98 7.26
N LEU A 70 16.98 2.33 6.81
CA LEU A 70 17.69 1.56 5.79
C LEU A 70 18.07 0.18 6.30
N GLN A 71 18.45 0.06 7.57
CA GLN A 71 18.70 -1.23 8.22
C GLN A 71 17.42 -2.08 8.30
N ASP A 72 16.29 -1.49 8.68
CA ASP A 72 15.00 -2.18 8.73
C ASP A 72 14.57 -2.69 7.35
N ILE A 73 14.74 -1.88 6.29
CA ILE A 73 14.50 -2.30 4.91
C ILE A 73 15.39 -3.50 4.55
N HIS A 74 16.68 -3.43 4.87
CA HIS A 74 17.62 -4.52 4.60
C HIS A 74 17.19 -5.80 5.32
N ASP A 75 16.86 -5.72 6.60
CA ASP A 75 16.50 -6.87 7.42
C ASP A 75 15.15 -7.48 6.98
N ALA A 76 14.18 -6.65 6.60
CA ALA A 76 12.91 -7.10 6.05
C ALA A 76 13.08 -7.82 4.70
N ILE A 77 13.93 -7.30 3.82
CA ILE A 77 14.26 -7.95 2.54
C ILE A 77 15.00 -9.27 2.78
N ALA A 78 15.99 -9.29 3.67
CA ALA A 78 16.77 -10.47 4.00
C ALA A 78 15.93 -11.57 4.66
N ARG A 79 15.00 -11.19 5.54
CA ARG A 79 14.02 -12.10 6.14
C ARG A 79 13.10 -12.70 5.09
N GLY A 80 12.69 -11.91 4.10
CA GLY A 80 11.70 -12.30 3.11
C GLY A 80 10.30 -12.49 3.71
N ASN A 81 9.39 -12.98 2.87
CA ASN A 81 7.99 -13.22 3.25
C ASN A 81 7.86 -14.26 4.38
N HIS A 82 6.74 -14.21 5.11
CA HIS A 82 6.45 -15.19 6.16
C HIS A 82 6.32 -16.62 5.60
N LYS A 83 6.58 -17.63 6.45
CA LYS A 83 6.54 -19.06 6.07
C LYS A 83 5.21 -19.44 5.38
N SER A 84 4.08 -18.88 5.82
CA SER A 84 2.77 -19.15 5.21
C SER A 84 2.69 -18.69 3.75
N ALA A 85 3.31 -17.54 3.42
CA ALA A 85 3.38 -17.03 2.06
C ALA A 85 4.39 -17.82 1.20
N ILE A 86 5.53 -18.25 1.77
CA ILE A 86 6.53 -19.06 1.07
C ILE A 86 5.93 -20.42 0.68
N LEU A 87 5.29 -21.11 1.63
CA LEU A 87 4.71 -22.44 1.40
C LEU A 87 3.56 -22.42 0.38
N ASN A 88 2.88 -21.28 0.23
CA ASN A 88 1.73 -21.12 -0.67
C ASN A 88 2.04 -20.11 -1.78
N SER A 89 3.27 -20.16 -2.32
CA SER A 89 3.75 -19.15 -3.27
C SER A 89 2.92 -19.05 -4.55
N ASP A 90 2.32 -20.15 -5.03
CA ASP A 90 1.49 -20.11 -6.24
C ASP A 90 0.13 -19.45 -6.01
N LEU A 91 -0.48 -19.69 -4.85
CA LEU A 91 -1.67 -18.96 -4.42
C LEU A 91 -1.36 -17.46 -4.28
N LEU A 92 -0.25 -17.11 -3.62
CA LEU A 92 0.18 -15.72 -3.48
C LEU A 92 0.37 -15.05 -4.86
N LYS A 93 1.06 -15.71 -5.80
CA LYS A 93 1.26 -15.19 -7.15
C LYS A 93 -0.06 -14.96 -7.87
N SER A 94 -1.02 -15.87 -7.73
CA SER A 94 -2.36 -15.74 -8.33
C SER A 94 -3.11 -14.52 -7.78
N MET A 95 -3.12 -14.37 -6.45
CA MET A 95 -3.73 -13.22 -5.77
C MET A 95 -3.07 -11.90 -6.22
N MET A 96 -1.75 -11.80 -6.12
CA MET A 96 -1.02 -10.58 -6.51
C MET A 96 -1.16 -10.26 -8.00
N SER A 97 -1.23 -11.27 -8.88
CA SER A 97 -1.48 -11.04 -10.30
C SER A 97 -2.85 -10.41 -10.54
N THR A 98 -3.84 -10.77 -9.74
CA THR A 98 -5.19 -10.19 -9.80
C THR A 98 -5.17 -8.74 -9.31
N GLU A 99 -4.53 -8.47 -8.16
CA GLU A 99 -4.38 -7.11 -7.63
C GLU A 99 -3.71 -6.17 -8.64
N VAL A 100 -2.63 -6.63 -9.30
CA VAL A 100 -1.93 -5.84 -10.33
C VAL A 100 -2.80 -5.64 -11.57
N LYS A 101 -3.51 -6.68 -12.02
CA LYS A 101 -4.39 -6.59 -13.20
C LYS A 101 -5.57 -5.63 -12.98
N CYS A 102 -6.11 -5.61 -11.78
CA CYS A 102 -7.21 -4.71 -11.40
C CYS A 102 -6.73 -3.30 -11.03
N GLY A 103 -5.42 -3.08 -10.93
CA GLY A 103 -4.85 -1.77 -10.62
C GLY A 103 -4.86 -1.40 -9.13
N TYR A 104 -5.08 -2.38 -8.25
CA TYR A 104 -5.10 -2.21 -6.79
C TYR A 104 -3.71 -2.33 -6.15
N ALA A 105 -2.77 -2.99 -6.83
CA ALA A 105 -1.39 -3.09 -6.39
C ALA A 105 -0.41 -2.51 -7.41
N LEU A 106 0.54 -1.70 -6.93
CA LEU A 106 1.63 -1.15 -7.72
C LEU A 106 2.91 -1.99 -7.49
N PRO A 107 3.36 -2.83 -8.44
CA PRO A 107 4.55 -3.62 -8.25
C PRO A 107 5.81 -2.74 -8.31
N ILE A 108 6.62 -2.76 -7.26
CA ILE A 108 7.88 -2.02 -7.16
C ILE A 108 9.04 -3.01 -7.10
N PRO A 109 10.07 -2.89 -7.97
CA PRO A 109 11.26 -3.73 -7.89
C PRO A 109 12.01 -3.54 -6.57
N ILE A 110 12.45 -4.65 -5.95
CA ILE A 110 13.11 -4.64 -4.64
C ILE A 110 14.41 -3.84 -4.66
N ASP A 111 15.13 -3.87 -5.77
CA ASP A 111 16.42 -3.19 -5.96
C ASP A 111 16.33 -1.66 -5.87
N ILE A 112 15.13 -1.07 -5.99
CA ILE A 112 14.96 0.39 -5.89
C ILE A 112 14.32 0.87 -4.60
N ILE A 113 13.90 -0.03 -3.70
CA ILE A 113 13.16 0.32 -2.47
C ILE A 113 13.97 1.30 -1.60
N HIS A 114 15.26 1.06 -1.44
CA HIS A 114 16.15 1.93 -0.64
C HIS A 114 16.24 3.37 -1.15
N ARG A 115 15.83 3.62 -2.40
CA ARG A 115 15.84 4.94 -3.04
C ARG A 115 14.54 5.70 -2.81
N ILE A 116 13.48 5.02 -2.39
CA ILE A 116 12.18 5.64 -2.11
C ILE A 116 12.27 6.33 -0.75
N PRO A 117 12.08 7.66 -0.69
CA PRO A 117 12.13 8.39 0.57
C PRO A 117 11.10 7.85 1.56
N HIS A 118 11.52 7.70 2.82
CA HIS A 118 10.66 7.25 3.93
C HIS A 118 9.99 5.88 3.73
N ALA A 119 10.48 5.05 2.79
CA ALA A 119 9.94 3.71 2.58
C ALA A 119 10.12 2.83 3.82
N ALA A 120 9.16 1.92 4.01
CA ALA A 120 9.21 0.82 4.96
C ALA A 120 8.79 -0.46 4.24
N VAL A 121 9.33 -1.61 4.66
CA VAL A 121 9.03 -2.91 4.05
C VAL A 121 8.51 -3.85 5.11
N ALA A 122 7.35 -4.43 4.88
CA ALA A 122 6.79 -5.47 5.71
C ALA A 122 6.72 -6.80 4.94
N PRO A 123 7.20 -7.91 5.52
CA PRO A 123 7.00 -9.24 4.96
C PRO A 123 5.51 -9.58 4.78
N LEU A 124 5.14 -10.10 3.61
CA LEU A 124 3.79 -10.61 3.40
C LEU A 124 3.59 -11.96 4.11
N GLY A 125 2.41 -12.13 4.69
CA GLY A 125 1.93 -13.39 5.22
C GLY A 125 0.56 -13.72 4.64
N LEU A 126 0.28 -15.01 4.49
CA LEU A 126 -1.06 -15.49 4.20
C LEU A 126 -1.70 -15.97 5.49
N VAL A 127 -2.96 -15.58 5.67
CA VAL A 127 -3.84 -16.04 6.75
C VAL A 127 -4.94 -16.86 6.09
N PHE A 128 -5.15 -18.07 6.60
CA PHE A 128 -6.29 -18.88 6.23
C PHE A 128 -7.40 -18.56 7.23
N GLN A 129 -8.50 -18.00 6.72
CA GLN A 129 -9.69 -17.81 7.53
C GLN A 129 -10.52 -19.08 7.46
N ASP A 130 -10.51 -19.85 8.54
CA ASP A 130 -11.53 -20.87 8.75
C ASP A 130 -12.83 -20.14 9.12
N THR A 131 -13.86 -20.32 8.29
CA THR A 131 -15.20 -19.83 8.60
C THR A 131 -15.93 -20.94 9.34
N ILE A 132 -16.60 -20.59 10.44
CA ILE A 132 -17.52 -21.50 11.14
C ILE A 132 -18.58 -21.93 10.12
N ASP A 133 -18.64 -23.23 9.84
CA ASP A 133 -19.68 -23.81 9.01
C ASP A 133 -20.89 -24.20 9.87
N GLU A 134 -21.88 -24.86 9.26
CA GLU A 134 -23.09 -25.29 9.97
C GLU A 134 -22.83 -26.31 11.10
N PHE A 135 -21.60 -26.82 11.22
CA PHE A 135 -21.20 -27.81 12.23
C PHE A 135 -20.36 -27.24 13.38
N GLY A 136 -19.98 -25.97 13.32
CA GLY A 136 -19.19 -25.31 14.37
C GLY A 136 -17.69 -25.36 14.08
#